data_AF-A0A3Q9FSY7-F1
#
_entry.id   AF-A0A3Q9FSY7-F1
#
_cell.length_a   1.000
_cell.length_b   1.000
_cell.length_c   1.000
_cell.angle_alpha   90.00
_cell.angle_beta   90.00
_cell.angle_gamma   90.00
#
_symmetry.space_group_name_H-M   'P 1'
#
loop_
_entity.id
_entity.type
_entity.pdbx_description
1 polymer ?
#
loop_
_entity_poly.entity_id
_entity_poly.type
_entity_poly.pdbx_seq_one_letter_code
_entity_poly.pdbx_strand_id
1 'polypeptide(L)'
;MKIGYQTDRKYRYGYQGEFAEDETNETGFNSFEARMYDPVIGRWMSVDPARQYASGYVGMGNNPILKVDPDGRSDNPIYDLEGNFLGTDSRGLQGEAIIMHKDLFTQGMSHSQANDIGMRLGDAPDDFEYYDKVFSHFETLFERPDYDGYINLKEALDWWKKGNGETLYIDVSKLEFYTSELSPNDFSNIDTRSVNFFSPVDIHKDIKSILYKPALVSSSISSVFGTLKVHYNKHENTYSLVLDRNGFIDTFDYGTAFKYLATTLSPNTQYGSVTFHFKSYGKFKIN
;
A
#
# COMPACT_ATOMS: atom_id res chain seq x y z
N MET A 1 -56.42 1.73 18.44
CA MET A 1 -55.23 0.92 18.75
C MET A 1 -54.63 0.46 17.43
N LYS A 2 -53.53 1.07 16.98
CA LYS A 2 -52.84 0.70 15.73
C LYS A 2 -51.77 -0.32 16.09
N ILE A 3 -51.93 -1.55 15.62
CA ILE A 3 -50.95 -2.63 15.75
C ILE A 3 -49.96 -2.48 14.59
N GLY A 4 -48.73 -2.04 14.91
CA GLY A 4 -47.64 -1.96 13.94
C GLY A 4 -46.85 -3.26 13.96
N TYR A 5 -46.69 -3.89 12.79
CA TYR A 5 -45.77 -5.00 12.59
C TYR A 5 -44.33 -4.50 12.74
N GLN A 6 -43.63 -4.90 13.80
CA GLN A 6 -42.17 -4.78 13.85
C GLN A 6 -41.58 -5.85 12.93
N THR A 7 -41.03 -5.43 11.80
CA THR A 7 -40.08 -6.28 11.06
C THR A 7 -38.77 -6.23 11.84
N ASP A 8 -38.49 -7.28 12.60
CA ASP A 8 -37.23 -7.46 13.33
C ASP A 8 -36.09 -7.73 12.33
N ARG A 9 -35.65 -6.69 11.62
CA ARG A 9 -34.46 -6.76 10.77
C ARG A 9 -33.25 -6.67 11.69
N LYS A 10 -32.84 -7.82 12.22
CA LYS A 10 -31.57 -7.97 12.94
C LYS A 10 -30.42 -7.45 12.07
N TYR A 11 -29.49 -6.74 12.72
CA TYR A 11 -28.27 -6.25 12.08
C TYR A 11 -27.43 -7.44 11.64
N ARG A 12 -27.13 -7.55 10.34
CA ARG A 12 -26.40 -8.69 9.75
C ARG A 12 -24.89 -8.48 9.64
N TYR A 13 -24.38 -7.35 10.08
CA TYR A 13 -22.96 -7.00 10.02
C TYR A 13 -22.37 -6.99 11.43
N GLY A 14 -21.23 -7.64 11.60
CA GLY A 14 -20.54 -7.83 12.87
C GLY A 14 -19.12 -7.25 12.84
N TYR A 15 -18.15 -8.06 13.26
CA TYR A 15 -16.75 -7.65 13.40
C TYR A 15 -16.12 -7.32 12.04
N GLN A 16 -15.40 -6.19 11.97
CA GLN A 16 -14.78 -5.65 10.74
C GLN A 16 -15.73 -5.42 9.55
N GLY A 17 -17.05 -5.37 9.79
CA GLY A 17 -18.04 -5.18 8.73
C GLY A 17 -18.48 -6.48 8.04
N GLU A 18 -17.97 -7.62 8.49
CA GLU A 18 -18.30 -8.93 7.93
C GLU A 18 -19.69 -9.42 8.36
N PHE A 19 -20.23 -10.38 7.61
CA PHE A 19 -21.55 -10.92 7.87
C PHE A 19 -21.56 -11.73 9.16
N ALA A 20 -22.37 -11.34 10.14
CA ALA A 20 -22.62 -12.17 11.31
C ALA A 20 -23.61 -13.28 10.94
N GLU A 21 -23.33 -14.53 11.32
CA GLU A 21 -24.32 -15.60 11.27
C GLU A 21 -25.42 -15.30 12.30
N ASP A 22 -26.48 -14.60 11.88
CA ASP A 22 -27.66 -14.44 12.73
C ASP A 22 -28.98 -14.58 11.95
N GLU A 23 -29.43 -15.83 11.86
CA GLU A 23 -30.86 -16.15 11.82
C GLU A 23 -31.38 -16.69 13.17
N THR A 24 -30.54 -17.24 14.05
CA THR A 24 -30.96 -17.92 15.31
C THR A 24 -30.32 -17.43 16.61
N ASN A 25 -29.40 -16.45 16.60
CA ASN A 25 -28.71 -15.95 17.80
C ASN A 25 -27.87 -17.02 18.57
N GLU A 26 -27.52 -18.13 17.92
CA GLU A 26 -26.93 -19.29 18.60
C GLU A 26 -25.40 -19.29 18.66
N THR A 27 -24.71 -18.77 17.63
CA THR A 27 -23.23 -18.87 17.53
C THR A 27 -22.50 -17.53 17.64
N GLY A 28 -23.02 -16.45 17.06
CA GLY A 28 -22.40 -15.12 17.11
C GLY A 28 -21.09 -14.99 16.33
N PHE A 29 -20.82 -15.92 15.41
CA PHE A 29 -19.62 -15.92 14.58
C PHE A 29 -19.74 -14.95 13.40
N ASN A 30 -18.59 -14.43 12.97
CA ASN A 30 -18.49 -13.59 11.77
C ASN A 30 -18.01 -14.45 10.61
N SER A 31 -18.72 -14.39 9.50
CA SER A 31 -18.40 -15.03 8.24
C SER A 31 -17.53 -14.09 7.41
N PHE A 32 -16.23 -14.35 7.41
CA PHE A 32 -15.29 -13.79 6.43
C PHE A 32 -15.32 -14.67 5.18
N GLU A 33 -14.96 -14.11 4.02
CA GLU A 33 -14.99 -14.85 2.74
C GLU A 33 -14.27 -16.20 2.80
N ALA A 34 -13.19 -16.29 3.59
CA ALA A 34 -12.41 -17.50 3.71
C ALA A 34 -12.78 -18.41 4.90
N ARG A 35 -13.28 -17.84 6.02
CA ARG A 35 -13.36 -18.53 7.33
C ARG A 35 -14.44 -17.93 8.22
N MET A 36 -14.95 -18.75 9.14
CA MET A 36 -15.74 -18.27 10.27
C MET A 36 -14.80 -17.84 11.40
N TYR A 37 -15.07 -16.68 11.99
CA TYR A 37 -14.31 -16.08 13.09
C TYR A 37 -15.17 -15.95 14.34
N ASP A 38 -14.67 -16.44 15.47
CA ASP A 38 -15.26 -16.20 16.78
C ASP A 38 -14.63 -14.95 17.40
N PRO A 39 -15.36 -13.82 17.48
CA PRO A 39 -14.84 -12.57 18.03
C PRO A 39 -14.71 -12.61 19.55
N VAL A 40 -15.39 -13.54 20.25
CA VAL A 40 -15.34 -13.66 21.71
C VAL A 40 -13.99 -14.19 22.16
N ILE A 41 -13.46 -15.19 21.45
CA ILE A 41 -12.16 -15.80 21.77
C ILE A 41 -11.03 -15.34 20.84
N GLY A 42 -11.34 -14.60 19.78
CA GLY A 42 -10.38 -14.09 18.81
C GLY A 42 -9.71 -15.18 17.98
N ARG A 43 -10.49 -16.18 17.52
CA ARG A 43 -9.97 -17.37 16.83
C ARG A 43 -10.76 -17.65 15.55
N TRP A 44 -10.08 -18.26 14.59
CA TRP A 44 -10.74 -18.91 13.46
C TRP A 44 -11.41 -20.20 13.93
N MET A 45 -12.54 -20.55 13.32
CA MET A 45 -13.26 -21.80 13.61
C MET A 45 -12.75 -22.99 12.79
N SER A 46 -11.93 -22.73 11.79
CA SER A 46 -11.20 -23.72 11.00
C SER A 46 -9.71 -23.42 11.04
N VAL A 47 -8.89 -24.45 10.79
CA VAL A 47 -7.45 -24.24 10.59
C VAL A 47 -7.30 -23.27 9.43
N ASP A 48 -6.57 -22.21 9.68
CA ASP A 48 -6.07 -21.28 8.70
C ASP A 48 -5.40 -22.06 7.57
N PRO A 49 -5.98 -22.06 6.35
CA PRO A 49 -5.32 -22.66 5.20
C PRO A 49 -3.92 -22.07 4.96
N ALA A 50 -3.70 -20.80 5.35
CA ALA A 50 -2.42 -20.11 5.25
C ALA A 50 -1.46 -20.40 6.42
N ARG A 51 -1.93 -21.00 7.53
CA ARG A 51 -1.14 -21.32 8.73
C ARG A 51 -0.24 -20.15 9.21
N GLN A 52 -0.80 -18.95 9.23
CA GLN A 52 -0.12 -17.67 9.50
C GLN A 52 0.65 -17.58 10.83
N TYR A 53 0.30 -18.43 11.80
CA TYR A 53 0.85 -18.42 13.14
C TYR A 53 1.16 -19.84 13.60
N ALA A 54 1.94 -19.96 14.66
CA ALA A 54 2.29 -21.25 15.29
C ALA A 54 1.06 -22.14 15.59
N SER A 55 -0.12 -21.52 15.75
CA SER A 55 -1.41 -22.21 15.71
C SER A 55 -2.23 -21.68 14.55
N GLY A 56 -2.70 -22.59 13.68
CA GLY A 56 -3.58 -22.26 12.56
C GLY A 56 -4.95 -21.71 12.97
N TYR A 57 -5.25 -21.58 14.26
CA TYR A 57 -6.53 -20.99 14.71
C TYR A 57 -6.39 -19.53 15.14
N VAL A 58 -5.20 -18.95 15.10
CA VAL A 58 -4.96 -17.57 15.54
C VAL A 58 -5.51 -16.58 14.52
N GLY A 59 -6.47 -15.74 14.94
CA GLY A 59 -7.00 -14.63 14.16
C GLY A 59 -6.21 -13.35 14.36
N MET A 60 -5.91 -12.66 13.24
CA MET A 60 -5.20 -11.37 13.22
C MET A 60 -3.96 -11.31 14.14
N GLY A 61 -3.27 -12.43 14.36
CA GLY A 61 -2.10 -12.51 15.23
C GLY A 61 -2.34 -12.10 16.68
N ASN A 62 -3.56 -12.31 17.19
CA ASN A 62 -4.01 -11.77 18.48
C ASN A 62 -3.98 -10.23 18.59
N ASN A 63 -3.89 -9.51 17.46
CA ASN A 63 -3.92 -8.05 17.44
C ASN A 63 -5.08 -7.51 16.57
N PRO A 64 -6.33 -7.78 16.96
CA PRO A 64 -7.55 -7.37 16.23
C PRO A 64 -7.81 -5.85 16.22
N ILE A 65 -7.01 -5.07 16.95
CA ILE A 65 -7.14 -3.60 17.02
C ILE A 65 -6.34 -2.94 15.90
N LEU A 66 -5.14 -3.45 15.62
CA LEU A 66 -4.24 -2.88 14.60
C LEU A 66 -4.29 -3.63 13.27
N LYS A 67 -4.77 -4.87 13.25
CA LYS A 67 -4.83 -5.70 12.05
C LYS A 67 -6.27 -5.89 11.60
N VAL A 68 -6.57 -5.38 10.41
CA VAL A 68 -7.81 -5.64 9.68
C VAL A 68 -7.52 -6.77 8.70
N ASP A 69 -8.41 -7.77 8.64
CA ASP A 69 -8.31 -8.90 7.72
C ASP A 69 -9.55 -8.97 6.82
N PRO A 70 -9.67 -8.12 5.78
CA PRO A 70 -10.94 -7.90 5.07
C PRO A 70 -11.53 -9.13 4.37
N ASP A 71 -10.71 -10.10 3.96
CA ASP A 71 -11.16 -11.32 3.29
C ASP A 71 -10.91 -12.60 4.13
N GLY A 72 -10.40 -12.42 5.35
CA GLY A 72 -9.92 -13.53 6.16
C GLY A 72 -8.68 -14.21 5.56
N ARG A 73 -7.92 -13.53 4.70
CA ARG A 73 -6.70 -13.98 3.99
C ARG A 73 -5.74 -12.82 3.68
N SER A 74 -5.56 -11.90 4.62
CA SER A 74 -4.67 -10.75 4.33
C SER A 74 -3.20 -11.16 4.37
N ASP A 75 -2.61 -11.36 3.19
CA ASP A 75 -1.19 -11.28 2.81
C ASP A 75 -0.87 -9.78 2.48
N ASN A 76 0.28 -9.13 2.70
CA ASN A 76 1.47 -9.07 1.83
C ASN A 76 2.51 -8.06 2.36
N PRO A 77 3.69 -8.49 2.83
CA PRO A 77 4.99 -8.00 2.32
C PRO A 77 5.82 -9.15 1.72
N ILE A 78 6.67 -8.90 0.72
CA ILE A 78 7.43 -9.97 0.05
C ILE A 78 8.89 -10.01 0.53
N TYR A 79 9.36 -11.19 0.92
CA TYR A 79 10.76 -11.45 1.31
C TYR A 79 11.41 -12.50 0.41
N ASP A 80 12.74 -12.46 0.30
CA ASP A 80 13.53 -13.55 -0.29
C ASP A 80 13.79 -14.69 0.70
N LEU A 81 14.47 -15.74 0.23
CA LEU A 81 14.84 -16.91 1.04
C LEU A 81 15.93 -16.61 2.07
N GLU A 82 16.55 -15.44 1.99
CA GLU A 82 17.54 -14.92 2.94
C GLU A 82 16.91 -13.90 3.93
N GLY A 83 15.58 -13.77 3.90
CA GLY A 83 14.81 -12.91 4.79
C GLY A 83 14.95 -11.42 4.49
N ASN A 84 15.50 -11.04 3.32
CA ASN A 84 15.53 -9.65 2.90
C ASN A 84 14.17 -9.24 2.34
N PHE A 85 13.71 -8.06 2.73
CA PHE A 85 12.50 -7.48 2.17
C PHE A 85 12.72 -7.05 0.70
N LEU A 86 11.88 -7.56 -0.19
CA LEU A 86 11.92 -7.27 -1.64
C LEU A 86 10.98 -6.12 -2.03
N GLY A 87 9.81 -6.06 -1.39
CA GLY A 87 8.79 -5.06 -1.64
C GLY A 87 7.38 -5.60 -1.50
N THR A 88 6.47 -5.12 -2.35
CA THR A 88 5.04 -5.45 -2.25
C THR A 88 4.52 -6.01 -3.55
N ASP A 89 3.43 -6.79 -3.44
CA ASP A 89 2.59 -7.11 -4.57
C ASP A 89 1.58 -5.97 -4.83
N SER A 90 0.49 -6.27 -5.54
CA SER A 90 -0.60 -5.35 -5.84
C SER A 90 -1.46 -4.91 -4.64
N ARG A 91 -1.30 -5.48 -3.44
CA ARG A 91 -2.11 -5.17 -2.24
C ARG A 91 -1.36 -4.32 -1.19
N GLY A 92 -0.06 -4.10 -1.36
CA GLY A 92 0.71 -3.19 -0.51
C GLY A 92 1.47 -3.89 0.61
N LEU A 93 1.56 -3.25 1.78
CA LEU A 93 2.33 -3.71 2.95
C LEU A 93 1.49 -4.43 4.01
N GLN A 94 0.16 -4.41 3.86
CA GLN A 94 -0.78 -4.91 4.85
C GLN A 94 -1.02 -6.40 4.60
N GLY A 95 -0.77 -7.23 5.62
CA GLY A 95 -1.06 -8.67 5.63
C GLY A 95 0.19 -9.54 5.83
N GLU A 96 0.07 -10.85 5.66
CA GLU A 96 1.08 -11.90 5.79
C GLU A 96 2.25 -11.79 4.81
N ALA A 97 3.44 -12.17 5.29
CA ALA A 97 4.63 -12.29 4.48
C ALA A 97 4.50 -13.37 3.39
N ILE A 98 4.85 -13.01 2.15
CA ILE A 98 5.09 -13.98 1.07
C ILE A 98 6.58 -14.14 0.89
N ILE A 99 7.03 -15.38 0.76
CA ILE A 99 8.43 -15.73 0.59
C ILE A 99 8.61 -16.22 -0.84
N MET A 100 9.55 -15.67 -1.60
CA MET A 100 9.83 -16.14 -2.95
C MET A 100 11.27 -15.92 -3.37
N HIS A 101 11.74 -16.66 -4.36
CA HIS A 101 13.03 -16.34 -4.97
C HIS A 101 13.01 -14.93 -5.56
N LYS A 102 14.06 -14.16 -5.28
CA LYS A 102 14.23 -12.78 -5.76
C LYS A 102 14.06 -12.64 -7.27
N ASP A 103 14.48 -13.63 -8.06
CA ASP A 103 14.37 -13.61 -9.52
C ASP A 103 12.94 -13.74 -10.04
N LEU A 104 12.01 -14.18 -9.20
CA LEU A 104 10.58 -14.28 -9.51
C LEU A 104 9.81 -13.02 -9.09
N PHE A 105 10.41 -12.19 -8.24
CA PHE A 105 9.76 -11.00 -7.72
C PHE A 105 9.74 -9.87 -8.75
N THR A 106 8.57 -9.26 -8.90
CA THR A 106 8.41 -7.96 -9.57
C THR A 106 7.59 -7.06 -8.67
N GLN A 107 8.08 -5.84 -8.42
CA GLN A 107 7.37 -4.86 -7.61
C GLN A 107 5.95 -4.61 -8.16
N GLY A 108 4.94 -4.74 -7.30
CA GLY A 108 3.54 -4.54 -7.69
C GLY A 108 2.94 -5.64 -8.56
N MET A 109 3.58 -6.83 -8.63
CA MET A 109 3.00 -8.00 -9.29
C MET A 109 1.62 -8.35 -8.75
N SER A 110 0.79 -9.04 -9.53
CA SER A 110 -0.56 -9.36 -9.06
C SER A 110 -0.53 -10.31 -7.87
N HIS A 111 -1.46 -10.11 -6.94
CA HIS A 111 -1.54 -10.92 -5.73
C HIS A 111 -1.69 -12.41 -6.01
N SER A 112 -2.53 -12.77 -6.99
CA SER A 112 -2.68 -14.17 -7.43
C SER A 112 -1.35 -14.75 -7.88
N GLN A 113 -0.60 -14.03 -8.71
CA GLN A 113 0.70 -14.50 -9.17
C GLN A 113 1.68 -14.65 -8.01
N ALA A 114 1.70 -13.71 -7.05
CA ALA A 114 2.56 -13.78 -5.89
C ALA A 114 2.26 -15.01 -5.03
N ASN A 115 0.99 -15.34 -4.83
CA ASN A 115 0.56 -16.54 -4.12
C ASN A 115 0.84 -17.84 -4.89
N ASP A 116 0.73 -17.82 -6.22
CA ASP A 116 0.95 -19.02 -7.05
C ASP A 116 2.44 -19.42 -7.08
N ILE A 117 3.35 -18.45 -7.01
CA ILE A 117 4.80 -18.68 -7.13
C ILE A 117 5.56 -18.58 -5.79
N GLY A 118 4.97 -17.89 -4.81
CA GLY A 118 5.53 -17.74 -3.48
C GLY A 118 5.14 -18.89 -2.56
N MET A 119 5.80 -18.93 -1.40
CA MET A 119 5.48 -19.82 -0.29
C MET A 119 5.13 -18.98 0.94
N ARG A 120 4.45 -19.62 1.91
CA ARG A 120 4.11 -18.99 3.20
C ARG A 120 5.26 -19.09 4.18
N LEU A 121 5.20 -18.28 5.23
CA LEU A 121 6.25 -18.24 6.24
C LEU A 121 6.44 -19.60 6.93
N GLY A 122 5.36 -20.38 7.11
CA GLY A 122 5.44 -21.74 7.65
C GLY A 122 6.08 -22.79 6.72
N ASP A 123 6.21 -22.47 5.44
CA ASP A 123 6.88 -23.32 4.44
C ASP A 123 8.30 -22.81 4.10
N ALA A 124 8.71 -21.71 4.74
CA ALA A 124 10.01 -21.08 4.56
C ALA A 124 11.14 -21.91 5.22
N PRO A 125 12.43 -21.59 4.96
CA PRO A 125 13.55 -22.29 5.58
C PRO A 125 13.42 -22.36 7.11
N ASP A 126 13.66 -23.53 7.69
CA ASP A 126 13.69 -23.73 9.14
C ASP A 126 15.01 -23.20 9.73
N ASP A 127 15.17 -21.87 9.67
CA ASP A 127 16.36 -21.15 10.12
C ASP A 127 15.99 -20.01 11.06
N PHE A 128 16.61 -19.99 12.25
CA PHE A 128 16.27 -19.01 13.28
C PHE A 128 16.62 -17.57 12.87
N GLU A 129 17.77 -17.37 12.21
CA GLU A 129 18.22 -16.03 11.79
C GLU A 129 17.30 -15.47 10.69
N TYR A 130 16.85 -16.34 9.79
CA TYR A 130 15.82 -16.03 8.81
C TYR A 130 14.54 -15.53 9.47
N TYR A 131 13.98 -16.30 10.40
CA TYR A 131 12.74 -15.93 11.09
C TYR A 131 12.90 -14.63 11.88
N ASP A 132 13.98 -14.48 12.65
CA ASP A 132 14.24 -13.28 13.45
C ASP A 132 14.25 -12.01 12.57
N LYS A 133 14.88 -12.09 11.41
CA LYS A 133 14.96 -11.00 10.44
C LYS A 133 13.61 -10.65 9.81
N VAL A 134 12.88 -11.66 9.34
CA VAL A 134 11.55 -11.46 8.73
C VAL A 134 10.57 -10.92 9.76
N PHE A 135 10.49 -11.52 10.96
CA PHE A 135 9.59 -11.08 12.01
C PHE A 135 9.92 -9.66 12.51
N SER A 136 11.20 -9.35 12.75
CA SER A 136 11.61 -8.01 13.22
C SER A 136 11.23 -6.91 12.24
N HIS A 137 11.39 -7.16 10.93
CA HIS A 137 10.93 -6.20 9.93
C HIS A 137 9.40 -6.15 9.85
N PHE A 138 8.75 -7.31 9.78
CA PHE A 138 7.29 -7.41 9.66
C PHE A 138 6.55 -6.71 10.81
N GLU A 139 7.01 -6.87 12.04
CA GLU A 139 6.38 -6.28 13.22
C GLU A 139 6.48 -4.75 13.25
N THR A 140 7.43 -4.14 12.53
CA THR A 140 7.60 -2.68 12.49
C THR A 140 6.91 -2.03 11.28
N LEU A 141 6.36 -2.81 10.35
CA LEU A 141 5.73 -2.29 9.13
C LEU A 141 4.57 -1.33 9.41
N PHE A 142 3.79 -1.57 10.47
CA PHE A 142 2.64 -0.72 10.82
C PHE A 142 3.04 0.70 11.25
N GLU A 143 4.30 0.91 11.64
CA GLU A 143 4.82 2.22 12.04
C GLU A 143 5.27 3.06 10.84
N ARG A 144 5.36 2.42 9.66
CA ARG A 144 5.81 3.10 8.45
C ARG A 144 4.71 4.02 7.92
N PRO A 145 5.08 5.17 7.35
CA PRO A 145 4.10 6.11 6.84
C PRO A 145 3.35 5.58 5.62
N ASP A 146 3.93 4.64 4.86
CA ASP A 146 3.36 4.04 3.66
C ASP A 146 2.52 2.78 3.93
N TYR A 147 2.31 2.44 5.20
CA TYR A 147 1.58 1.24 5.58
C TYR A 147 0.15 1.22 5.07
N ASP A 148 -0.50 2.37 4.98
CA ASP A 148 -1.83 2.53 4.38
C ASP A 148 -1.79 2.72 2.86
N GLY A 149 -0.62 2.64 2.23
CA GLY A 149 -0.45 2.85 0.79
C GLY A 149 -0.58 4.31 0.35
N TYR A 150 -0.65 5.23 1.29
CA TYR A 150 -0.86 6.64 1.03
C TYR A 150 0.22 7.46 1.74
N ILE A 151 0.74 8.49 1.07
CA ILE A 151 1.79 9.35 1.65
C ILE A 151 1.44 10.81 1.43
N ASN A 152 1.29 11.57 2.51
CA ASN A 152 1.23 13.03 2.44
C ASN A 152 2.62 13.67 2.55
N LEU A 153 2.70 14.98 2.28
CA LEU A 153 3.97 15.71 2.32
C LEU A 153 4.65 15.64 3.69
N LYS A 154 3.87 15.74 4.77
CA LYS A 154 4.42 15.74 6.12
C LYS A 154 5.06 14.40 6.43
N GLU A 155 4.40 13.30 6.09
CA GLU A 155 4.95 11.94 6.17
C GLU A 155 6.24 11.78 5.36
N ALA A 156 6.26 12.22 4.11
CA ALA A 156 7.47 12.16 3.27
C ALA A 156 8.63 12.97 3.85
N LEU A 157 8.35 14.17 4.38
CA LEU A 157 9.34 15.02 5.04
C LEU A 157 9.85 14.43 6.35
N ASP A 158 8.98 13.78 7.11
CA ASP A 158 9.37 13.11 8.35
C ASP A 158 10.17 11.84 8.03
N TRP A 159 9.79 11.08 7.01
CA TRP A 159 10.52 9.91 6.53
C TRP A 159 11.90 10.26 5.99
N TRP A 160 12.04 11.37 5.26
CA TRP A 160 13.35 11.89 4.83
C TRP A 160 14.33 12.06 6.01
N LYS A 161 13.82 12.39 7.20
CA LYS A 161 14.64 12.62 8.39
C LYS A 161 14.96 11.35 9.17
N LYS A 162 14.02 10.40 9.25
CA LYS A 162 14.10 9.22 10.15
C LYS A 162 14.09 7.86 9.46
N GLY A 163 13.76 7.83 8.17
CA GLY A 163 13.56 6.62 7.38
C GLY A 163 14.83 6.03 6.79
N ASN A 164 16.01 6.62 7.08
CA ASN A 164 17.33 6.07 6.71
C ASN A 164 17.51 5.74 5.21
N GLY A 165 16.79 6.42 4.32
CA GLY A 165 16.84 6.14 2.87
C GLY A 165 15.96 4.97 2.42
N GLU A 166 15.20 4.35 3.32
CA GLU A 166 14.32 3.24 2.97
C GLU A 166 13.24 3.66 1.97
N THR A 167 13.01 2.78 1.00
CA THR A 167 12.01 2.97 -0.06
C THR A 167 10.61 2.95 0.52
N LEU A 168 9.74 3.85 0.05
CA LEU A 168 8.31 3.89 0.36
C LEU A 168 7.45 3.29 -0.76
N TYR A 169 6.32 2.66 -0.42
CA TYR A 169 5.43 1.94 -1.33
C TYR A 169 4.06 2.64 -1.42
N ILE A 170 3.74 3.20 -2.59
CA ILE A 170 2.51 3.98 -2.79
C ILE A 170 1.50 3.18 -3.62
N ASP A 171 0.26 3.13 -3.14
CA ASP A 171 -0.89 2.68 -3.92
C ASP A 171 -1.29 3.77 -4.92
N VAL A 172 -1.02 3.54 -6.20
CA VAL A 172 -1.31 4.55 -7.22
C VAL A 172 -2.80 4.77 -7.41
N SER A 173 -3.64 3.81 -7.01
CA SER A 173 -5.10 3.96 -7.08
C SER A 173 -5.63 5.02 -6.11
N LYS A 174 -4.88 5.32 -5.05
CA LYS A 174 -5.18 6.38 -4.07
C LYS A 174 -4.69 7.76 -4.51
N LEU A 175 -4.02 7.85 -5.66
CA LEU A 175 -3.62 9.11 -6.23
C LEU A 175 -4.82 9.78 -6.90
N GLU A 176 -5.32 10.82 -6.26
CA GLU A 176 -6.37 11.66 -6.80
C GLU A 176 -5.81 12.68 -7.79
N PHE A 177 -5.57 12.24 -9.03
CA PHE A 177 -5.30 13.17 -10.13
C PHE A 177 -6.62 13.80 -10.54
N TYR A 178 -6.95 15.01 -10.06
CA TYR A 178 -8.19 15.68 -10.49
C TYR A 178 -8.28 15.75 -12.01
N THR A 179 -9.35 15.15 -12.53
CA THR A 179 -9.43 14.56 -13.87
C THR A 179 -9.98 15.52 -14.92
N SER A 180 -9.36 16.69 -15.06
CA SER A 180 -9.67 17.59 -16.19
C SER A 180 -8.43 18.19 -16.85
N GLU A 181 -7.23 17.97 -16.31
CA GLU A 181 -6.03 18.56 -16.88
C GLU A 181 -5.28 17.61 -17.82
N LEU A 182 -5.18 16.31 -17.52
CA LEU A 182 -4.55 15.35 -18.42
C LEU A 182 -5.55 14.85 -19.48
N SER A 183 -5.20 14.93 -20.75
CA SER A 183 -6.06 14.55 -21.86
C SER A 183 -5.31 13.70 -22.89
N PRO A 184 -6.02 12.90 -23.71
CA PRO A 184 -5.39 12.18 -24.83
C PRO A 184 -4.59 13.08 -25.78
N ASN A 185 -4.95 14.37 -25.88
CA ASN A 185 -4.24 15.34 -26.70
C ASN A 185 -2.81 15.62 -26.21
N ASP A 186 -2.57 15.53 -24.90
CA ASP A 186 -1.23 15.66 -24.31
C ASP A 186 -0.29 14.52 -24.79
N PHE A 187 -0.86 13.41 -25.29
CA PHE A 187 -0.15 12.21 -25.78
C PHE A 187 -0.32 11.98 -27.30
N SER A 188 -0.74 13.00 -28.05
CA SER A 188 -1.01 12.90 -29.49
C SER A 188 0.15 12.27 -30.28
N ASN A 189 1.38 12.76 -30.08
CA ASN A 189 2.58 12.32 -30.81
C ASN A 189 3.52 11.43 -29.99
N ILE A 190 3.29 11.28 -28.68
CA ILE A 190 4.10 10.47 -27.78
C ILE A 190 3.22 9.80 -26.75
N ASP A 191 3.42 8.51 -26.53
CA ASP A 191 2.57 7.74 -25.62
C ASP A 191 3.07 7.79 -24.17
N THR A 192 4.24 8.38 -23.91
CA THR A 192 4.84 8.46 -22.57
C THR A 192 5.41 9.85 -22.30
N ARG A 193 5.09 10.43 -21.15
CA ARG A 193 5.55 11.77 -20.72
C ARG A 193 5.88 11.81 -19.23
N SER A 194 6.83 12.66 -18.84
CA SER A 194 6.97 13.08 -17.45
C SER A 194 5.95 14.18 -17.16
N VAL A 195 5.18 14.01 -16.09
CA VAL A 195 4.13 14.93 -15.68
C VAL A 195 4.37 15.34 -14.23
N ASN A 196 4.37 16.64 -13.96
CA ASN A 196 4.37 17.17 -12.61
C ASN A 196 2.91 17.44 -12.20
N PHE A 197 2.41 16.62 -11.28
CA PHE A 197 1.08 16.74 -10.68
C PHE A 197 1.07 17.46 -9.33
N PHE A 198 2.23 17.72 -8.75
CA PHE A 198 2.35 17.86 -7.30
C PHE A 198 2.69 19.28 -6.83
N SER A 199 3.20 20.16 -7.69
CA SER A 199 3.51 21.52 -7.25
C SER A 199 2.39 22.49 -7.62
N PRO A 200 1.94 23.39 -6.71
CA PRO A 200 1.05 24.50 -7.08
C PRO A 200 1.77 25.58 -7.92
N VAL A 201 3.10 25.50 -8.03
CA VAL A 201 3.92 26.38 -8.86
C VAL A 201 4.67 25.54 -9.88
N ASP A 202 4.63 25.94 -11.15
CA ASP A 202 5.47 25.31 -12.16
C ASP A 202 6.95 25.68 -11.94
N ILE A 203 7.68 24.75 -11.31
CA ILE A 203 9.12 24.82 -11.10
C ILE A 203 9.93 24.28 -12.30
N HIS A 204 9.25 23.79 -13.35
CA HIS A 204 9.85 23.19 -14.54
C HIS A 204 9.54 23.97 -15.83
N LYS A 205 9.15 25.24 -15.73
CA LYS A 205 8.78 26.09 -16.88
C LYS A 205 9.77 26.06 -18.03
N ASP A 206 11.06 25.91 -17.73
CA ASP A 206 12.15 25.90 -18.72
C ASP A 206 12.43 24.49 -19.29
N ILE A 207 11.84 23.44 -18.71
CA ILE A 207 12.05 22.03 -19.10
C ILE A 207 10.83 21.54 -19.91
N LYS A 208 10.87 21.77 -21.23
CA LYS A 208 9.77 21.42 -22.15
C LYS A 208 9.38 19.94 -22.20
N SER A 209 10.24 19.04 -21.70
CA SER A 209 9.95 17.60 -21.64
C SER A 209 9.04 17.22 -20.47
N ILE A 210 8.83 18.12 -19.51
CA ILE A 210 7.94 17.92 -18.36
C ILE A 210 6.64 18.66 -18.62
N LEU A 211 5.52 17.95 -18.50
CA LEU A 211 4.19 18.51 -18.58
C LEU A 211 3.74 18.95 -17.18
N TYR A 212 3.37 20.21 -17.01
CA TYR A 212 2.88 20.72 -15.72
C TYR A 212 1.34 20.67 -15.67
N LYS A 213 0.79 19.86 -14.77
CA LYS A 213 -0.65 19.55 -14.63
C LYS A 213 -1.01 19.39 -13.15
N PRO A 214 -0.98 20.48 -12.35
CA PRO A 214 -1.12 20.39 -10.90
C PRO A 214 -2.48 19.82 -10.50
N ALA A 215 -2.48 18.80 -9.64
CA ALA A 215 -3.69 18.33 -8.99
C ALA A 215 -4.23 19.39 -8.01
N LEU A 216 -5.55 19.44 -7.79
CA LEU A 216 -6.11 20.34 -6.78
C LEU A 216 -5.53 20.01 -5.40
N VAL A 217 -5.24 21.06 -4.65
CA VAL A 217 -4.56 21.02 -3.34
C VAL A 217 -5.50 20.43 -2.29
N SER A 218 -5.73 19.13 -2.33
CA SER A 218 -6.34 18.37 -1.22
C SER A 218 -5.46 17.16 -0.89
N SER A 219 -4.51 17.41 0.01
CA SER A 219 -3.85 16.48 0.95
C SER A 219 -3.08 15.23 0.47
N SER A 220 -3.17 14.82 -0.79
CA SER A 220 -2.57 13.56 -1.26
C SER A 220 -1.33 13.80 -2.08
N ILE A 221 -0.14 13.66 -1.49
CA ILE A 221 1.13 13.71 -2.22
C ILE A 221 1.33 15.02 -3.03
N SER A 222 0.42 15.98 -2.89
CA SER A 222 0.25 17.22 -3.69
C SER A 222 1.30 18.26 -3.35
N SER A 223 2.42 17.81 -2.82
CA SER A 223 3.61 18.60 -2.50
C SER A 223 4.85 17.71 -2.41
N VAL A 224 4.77 16.39 -2.66
CA VAL A 224 5.97 15.58 -2.89
C VAL A 224 6.52 16.05 -4.22
N PHE A 225 7.62 16.79 -4.14
CA PHE A 225 8.28 17.36 -5.29
C PHE A 225 8.80 16.23 -6.17
N GLY A 226 8.34 16.19 -7.43
CA GLY A 226 8.62 15.07 -8.31
C GLY A 226 7.96 15.18 -9.67
N THR A 227 8.30 14.25 -10.56
CA THR A 227 7.63 14.07 -11.86
C THR A 227 7.31 12.60 -12.02
N LEU A 228 6.04 12.27 -12.24
CA LEU A 228 5.66 10.92 -12.58
C LEU A 228 5.79 10.70 -14.07
N LYS A 229 6.39 9.58 -14.47
CA LYS A 229 6.37 9.16 -15.86
C LYS A 229 5.07 8.41 -16.12
N VAL A 230 4.23 8.96 -16.99
CA VAL A 230 2.90 8.43 -17.32
C VAL A 230 2.92 7.91 -18.75
N HIS A 231 2.38 6.70 -18.95
CA HIS A 231 2.09 6.10 -20.24
C HIS A 231 0.58 6.13 -20.50
N TYR A 232 0.18 6.47 -21.73
CA TYR A 232 -1.20 6.46 -22.19
C TYR A 232 -1.42 5.34 -23.21
N ASN A 233 -2.28 4.39 -22.86
CA ASN A 233 -2.72 3.34 -23.77
C ASN A 233 -3.93 3.84 -24.59
N LYS A 234 -3.67 4.16 -25.85
CA LYS A 234 -4.67 4.66 -26.81
C LYS A 234 -5.80 3.67 -27.12
N HIS A 235 -5.54 2.36 -27.02
CA HIS A 235 -6.53 1.33 -27.34
C HIS A 235 -7.56 1.16 -26.23
N GLU A 236 -7.10 1.15 -24.98
CA GLU A 236 -7.96 0.97 -23.81
C GLU A 236 -8.45 2.30 -23.21
N ASN A 237 -7.90 3.42 -23.69
CA ASN A 237 -8.07 4.75 -23.11
C ASN A 237 -7.73 4.76 -21.61
N THR A 238 -6.59 4.18 -21.25
CA THR A 238 -6.10 4.04 -19.87
C THR A 238 -4.72 4.69 -19.70
N TYR A 239 -4.41 5.11 -18.47
CA TYR A 239 -3.10 5.65 -18.10
C TYR A 239 -2.42 4.71 -17.10
N SER A 240 -1.09 4.64 -17.13
CA SER A 240 -0.29 3.85 -16.19
C SER A 240 1.02 4.57 -15.84
N LEU A 241 1.54 4.34 -14.63
CA LEU A 241 2.86 4.84 -14.27
C LEU A 241 3.94 3.95 -14.89
N VAL A 242 5.00 4.58 -15.38
CA VAL A 242 6.16 3.90 -15.95
C VAL A 242 7.22 3.82 -14.87
N LEU A 243 7.52 2.60 -14.45
CA LEU A 243 8.61 2.33 -13.51
C LEU A 243 9.95 2.38 -14.22
N ASP A 244 10.98 2.79 -13.49
CA ASP A 244 12.36 2.61 -13.94
C ASP A 244 12.79 1.13 -13.89
N ARG A 245 14.04 0.84 -14.26
CA ARG A 245 14.57 -0.54 -14.30
C ARG A 245 14.59 -1.23 -12.92
N ASN A 246 14.48 -0.47 -11.84
CA ASN A 246 14.50 -0.94 -10.45
C ASN A 246 13.10 -0.93 -9.82
N GLY A 247 12.06 -0.60 -10.58
CA GLY A 247 10.69 -0.50 -10.10
C GLY A 247 10.35 0.84 -9.45
N PHE A 248 11.22 1.85 -9.53
CA PHE A 248 10.98 3.16 -8.94
C PHE A 248 10.09 4.00 -9.85
N ILE A 249 9.16 4.71 -9.22
CA ILE A 249 8.31 5.68 -9.90
C ILE A 249 8.91 7.08 -9.84
N ASP A 250 9.54 7.39 -8.71
CA ASP A 250 10.17 8.68 -8.45
C ASP A 250 11.21 8.57 -7.34
N THR A 251 12.04 9.61 -7.21
CA THR A 251 13.06 9.73 -6.17
C THR A 251 12.82 11.01 -5.38
N PHE A 252 12.72 10.88 -4.06
CA PHE A 252 12.61 12.02 -3.17
C PHE A 252 14.00 12.54 -2.80
N ASP A 253 14.47 13.52 -3.56
CA ASP A 253 15.78 14.16 -3.36
C ASP A 253 15.65 15.65 -3.01
N TYR A 254 16.14 16.02 -1.82
CA TYR A 254 16.23 17.41 -1.38
C TYR A 254 17.62 17.98 -1.73
N GLY A 255 17.77 18.42 -2.98
CA GLY A 255 18.89 19.28 -3.40
C GLY A 255 18.88 20.67 -2.71
N THR A 256 19.94 21.44 -2.94
CA THR A 256 20.22 22.74 -2.29
C THR A 256 19.08 23.76 -2.29
N ALA A 257 18.25 23.80 -3.34
CA ALA A 257 17.16 24.76 -3.46
C ALA A 257 16.01 24.54 -2.44
N PHE A 258 15.82 23.32 -1.94
CA PHE A 258 14.68 22.96 -1.10
C PHE A 258 15.04 22.68 0.36
N LYS A 259 16.33 22.61 0.69
CA LYS A 259 16.83 22.55 2.07
C LYS A 259 16.25 23.68 2.92
N TYR A 260 16.09 24.88 2.34
CA TYR A 260 15.49 26.04 3.00
C TYR A 260 14.04 25.76 3.45
N LEU A 261 13.20 25.22 2.57
CA LEU A 261 11.79 24.91 2.86
C LEU A 261 11.64 23.83 3.95
N ALA A 262 12.48 22.78 3.88
CA ALA A 262 12.54 21.75 4.91
C ALA A 262 13.00 22.30 6.26
N THR A 263 13.99 23.20 6.27
CA THR A 263 14.44 23.88 7.51
C THR A 263 13.41 24.88 8.06
N THR A 264 12.63 25.55 7.21
CA THR A 264 11.59 26.50 7.67
C THR A 264 10.41 25.77 8.32
N LEU A 265 10.00 24.62 7.77
CA LEU A 265 8.92 23.80 8.31
C LEU A 265 9.36 22.96 9.52
N SER A 266 10.66 22.87 9.80
CA SER A 266 11.21 22.10 10.93
C SER A 266 12.57 22.67 11.40
N PRO A 267 12.57 23.80 12.15
CA PRO A 267 13.78 24.60 12.41
C PRO A 267 14.79 24.03 13.41
N ASN A 268 14.48 22.95 14.13
CA ASN A 268 15.26 22.48 15.30
C ASN A 268 16.00 21.14 15.11
N THR A 269 16.25 20.68 13.90
CA THR A 269 16.77 19.32 13.68
C THR A 269 18.09 19.30 12.90
N GLN A 270 19.17 18.87 13.55
CA GLN A 270 20.49 18.62 12.94
C GLN A 270 20.63 17.13 12.56
N TYR A 271 20.28 16.65 11.37
CA TYR A 271 20.71 15.29 10.93
C TYR A 271 20.83 15.14 9.40
N GLY A 272 21.53 14.08 9.00
CA GLY A 272 21.98 13.76 7.64
C GLY A 272 20.84 13.47 6.66
N SER A 273 20.81 14.24 5.58
CA SER A 273 19.85 14.11 4.48
C SER A 273 20.17 12.88 3.63
N VAL A 274 19.33 11.84 3.69
CA VAL A 274 19.45 10.67 2.81
C VAL A 274 18.25 10.64 1.87
N THR A 275 18.53 10.66 0.57
CA THR A 275 17.55 10.49 -0.51
C THR A 275 16.88 9.12 -0.37
N PHE A 276 15.57 9.04 -0.64
CA PHE A 276 14.84 7.76 -0.69
C PHE A 276 13.99 7.67 -1.95
N HIS A 277 13.54 6.47 -2.27
CA HIS A 277 12.77 6.18 -3.49
C HIS A 277 11.31 5.89 -3.19
N PHE A 278 10.45 6.12 -4.18
CA PHE A 278 9.08 5.64 -4.19
C PHE A 278 8.93 4.48 -5.19
N LYS A 279 8.35 3.38 -4.73
CA LYS A 279 7.86 2.27 -5.56
C LYS A 279 6.33 2.31 -5.58
N SER A 280 5.70 1.94 -6.69
CA SER A 280 4.24 1.83 -6.75
C SER A 280 3.77 0.41 -6.70
N TYR A 281 2.51 0.26 -6.31
CA TYR A 281 1.66 -0.87 -6.64
C TYR A 281 0.26 -0.36 -6.99
N GLY A 282 -0.61 -1.27 -7.41
CA GLY A 282 -1.97 -0.94 -7.83
C GLY A 282 -2.03 -0.41 -9.27
N LYS A 283 -3.24 0.00 -9.68
CA LYS A 283 -3.51 0.61 -10.99
C LYS A 283 -4.40 1.82 -10.79
N PHE A 284 -4.16 2.89 -11.53
CA PHE A 284 -5.01 4.07 -11.51
C PHE A 284 -5.63 4.30 -12.88
N LYS A 285 -6.78 4.97 -12.88
CA LYS A 285 -7.41 5.49 -14.09
C LYS A 285 -7.59 6.98 -13.89
N ILE A 286 -7.33 7.75 -14.94
CA ILE A 286 -7.71 9.15 -14.99
C ILE A 286 -9.11 9.15 -15.61
N ASN A 287 -10.10 9.72 -14.90
CA ASN A 287 -11.47 9.84 -15.40
C ASN A 287 -11.58 10.82 -16.57
#